data_AF-A0A8S3ZI59-F1
#
_entry.id   AF-A0A8S3ZI59-F1
#
_cell.length_a   1.000
_cell.length_b   1.000
_cell.length_c   1.000
_cell.angle_alpha   90.00
_cell.angle_beta   90.00
_cell.angle_gamma   90.00
#
_symmetry.space_group_name_H-M   'P 1'
#
loop_
_entity.id
_entity.type
_entity.pdbx_description
1 polymer ?
#
loop_
_entity_poly.entity_id
_entity_poly.type
_entity_poly.pdbx_seq_one_letter_code
_entity_poly.pdbx_strand_id
1 'polypeptide(L)'
;MADEMLDDVYNVLFLVLIFNGNNMRVTGRVRACVFNTYARHRTNQAKFTLADIDFTLCTHLIYYRATLNATNKEIVPDNSSAEIYTDGLY
;
A
#
# COMPACT_ATOMS: atom_id res chain seq x y z
N MET A 1 -14.90 -1.47 -39.20
CA MET A 1 -14.97 -0.75 -37.90
C MET A 1 -16.04 -1.31 -36.96
N ALA A 2 -17.12 -1.94 -37.43
CA ALA A 2 -18.10 -2.60 -36.55
C ALA A 2 -17.82 -4.09 -36.26
N ASP A 3 -16.97 -4.74 -37.07
CA ASP A 3 -16.68 -6.18 -36.96
C ASP A 3 -15.74 -6.51 -35.77
N GLU A 4 -14.72 -5.67 -35.51
CA GLU A 4 -13.79 -5.85 -34.38
C GLU A 4 -14.49 -5.80 -33.01
N MET A 5 -15.62 -5.09 -32.90
CA MET A 5 -16.37 -4.99 -31.65
C MET A 5 -17.11 -6.29 -31.29
N LEU A 6 -17.46 -7.12 -32.28
CA LEU A 6 -18.23 -8.34 -32.07
C LEU A 6 -17.36 -9.49 -31.56
N ASP A 7 -16.11 -9.59 -32.04
CA ASP A 7 -15.13 -10.57 -31.57
C ASP A 7 -14.71 -10.31 -30.11
N ASP A 8 -14.53 -9.05 -29.72
CA ASP A 8 -14.23 -8.69 -28.33
C ASP A 8 -15.39 -9.04 -27.38
N VAL A 9 -16.63 -8.78 -27.79
CA VAL A 9 -17.81 -9.14 -26.99
C VAL A 9 -17.94 -10.65 -26.84
N TYR A 10 -17.68 -11.41 -27.90
CA TYR A 10 -17.70 -12.88 -27.84
C TYR A 10 -16.60 -13.43 -26.94
N ASN A 11 -15.37 -12.90 -27.04
CA ASN A 11 -14.25 -13.32 -26.22
C ASN A 11 -14.48 -12.99 -24.73
N VAL A 12 -15.01 -11.80 -24.42
CA VAL A 12 -15.36 -11.42 -23.05
C VAL A 12 -16.48 -12.31 -22.51
N LEU A 13 -17.51 -12.60 -23.30
CA LEU A 13 -18.60 -13.49 -22.92
C LEU A 13 -18.09 -14.93 -22.68
N PHE A 14 -17.18 -15.43 -23.54
CA PHE A 14 -16.55 -16.73 -23.40
C PHE A 14 -15.71 -16.82 -22.12
N LEU A 15 -14.96 -15.76 -21.80
CA LEU A 15 -14.20 -15.66 -20.56
C LEU A 15 -15.13 -15.66 -19.35
N VAL A 16 -16.21 -14.87 -19.35
CA VAL A 16 -17.19 -14.87 -18.25
C VAL A 16 -17.81 -16.26 -18.07
N LEU A 17 -18.19 -16.93 -19.16
CA LEU A 17 -18.75 -18.29 -19.13
C LEU A 17 -17.77 -19.34 -18.58
N ILE A 18 -16.47 -19.23 -18.88
CA ILE A 18 -15.43 -20.12 -18.32
C ILE A 18 -15.07 -19.73 -16.87
N PHE A 19 -15.15 -18.44 -16.51
CA PHE A 19 -14.79 -17.93 -15.18
C PHE A 19 -15.96 -17.85 -14.18
N ASN A 20 -17.17 -18.25 -14.56
CA ASN A 20 -18.35 -18.42 -13.67
C ASN A 20 -18.18 -19.49 -12.56
N GLY A 21 -16.95 -19.91 -12.27
CA GLY A 21 -16.60 -20.85 -11.20
C GLY A 21 -15.75 -20.25 -10.07
N ASN A 22 -15.32 -18.99 -10.17
CA ASN A 22 -14.49 -18.40 -9.12
C ASN A 22 -15.38 -17.72 -8.08
N ASN A 23 -15.81 -18.50 -7.07
CA ASN A 23 -16.09 -17.95 -5.76
C ASN A 23 -14.77 -17.42 -5.16
N MET A 24 -14.27 -16.30 -5.67
CA MET A 24 -13.23 -15.54 -4.99
C MET A 24 -13.82 -15.03 -3.68
N ARG A 25 -13.76 -15.85 -2.64
CA ARG A 25 -13.89 -15.38 -1.27
C ARG A 25 -12.59 -14.64 -0.98
N VAL A 26 -12.63 -13.32 -0.99
CA VAL A 26 -11.60 -12.50 -0.34
C VAL A 26 -11.69 -12.79 1.15
N THR A 27 -10.97 -13.82 1.61
CA THR A 27 -10.87 -14.20 3.01
C THR A 27 -9.92 -13.23 3.71
N GLY A 28 -10.39 -12.02 3.98
CA GLY A 28 -9.65 -10.96 4.67
C GLY A 28 -9.57 -9.68 3.84
N ARG A 29 -10.16 -8.60 4.36
CA ARG A 29 -10.04 -7.28 3.75
C ARG A 29 -8.74 -6.63 4.20
N VAL A 30 -7.79 -6.45 3.29
CA VAL A 30 -6.58 -5.67 3.57
C VAL A 30 -6.95 -4.20 3.69
N ARG A 31 -6.66 -3.60 4.85
CA ARG A 31 -6.64 -2.16 5.07
C ARG A 31 -5.18 -1.72 5.22
N ALA A 32 -4.64 -1.11 4.17
CA ALA A 32 -3.28 -0.61 4.15
C ALA A 32 -3.26 0.86 4.57
N CYS A 33 -2.51 1.17 5.63
CA CYS A 33 -2.32 2.52 6.13
C CYS A 33 -0.92 2.99 5.76
N VAL A 34 -0.84 4.12 5.06
CA VAL A 34 0.44 4.69 4.64
C VAL A 34 0.80 5.82 5.61
N PHE A 35 1.92 5.67 6.33
CA PHE A 35 2.42 6.66 7.27
C PHE A 35 3.57 7.45 6.63
N ASN A 36 3.41 8.77 6.62
CA ASN A 36 4.44 9.70 6.20
C ASN A 36 5.17 10.26 7.42
N THR A 37 6.43 9.86 7.60
CA THR A 37 7.28 10.26 8.74
C THR A 37 7.47 11.78 8.86
N TYR A 38 7.32 12.53 7.76
CA TYR A 38 7.36 14.00 7.78
C TYR A 38 6.23 14.63 8.60
N ALA A 39 5.11 13.91 8.80
CA ALA A 39 3.99 14.42 9.59
C ALA A 39 4.34 14.67 11.07
N ARG A 40 5.41 14.01 11.58
CA ARG A 40 5.98 14.26 12.92
C ARG A 40 6.53 15.68 13.08
N HIS A 41 7.02 16.29 12.00
CA HIS A 41 7.67 17.61 12.04
C HIS A 41 6.67 18.76 11.91
N ARG A 42 5.39 18.47 11.64
CA ARG A 42 4.33 19.47 11.63
C ARG A 42 4.10 19.99 13.05
N THR A 43 3.59 21.22 13.16
CA THR A 43 3.32 21.88 14.44
C THR A 43 1.84 21.73 14.83
N ASN A 44 1.57 21.89 16.14
CA ASN A 44 0.23 21.92 16.71
C ASN A 44 -0.60 20.67 16.33
N GLN A 45 -1.88 20.85 16.02
CA GLN A 45 -2.84 19.79 15.68
C GLN A 45 -2.50 19.04 14.38
N ALA A 46 -1.61 19.59 13.55
CA ALA A 46 -1.18 18.93 12.32
C ALA A 46 -0.04 17.93 12.55
N LYS A 47 0.55 17.91 13.75
CA LYS A 47 1.56 16.94 14.16
C LYS A 47 0.91 15.57 14.28
N PHE A 48 1.48 14.59 13.57
CA PHE A 48 0.97 13.22 13.57
C PHE A 48 2.13 12.25 13.74
N THR A 49 2.01 11.35 14.72
CA THR A 49 3.02 10.39 15.14
C THR A 49 2.42 8.98 15.18
N LEU A 50 3.26 7.96 15.42
CA LEU A 50 2.78 6.58 15.52
C LEU A 50 1.77 6.38 16.67
N ALA A 51 1.87 7.18 17.73
CA ALA A 51 0.94 7.13 18.86
C ALA A 51 -0.47 7.58 18.48
N ASP A 52 -0.61 8.34 17.39
CA ASP A 52 -1.89 8.84 16.90
C ASP A 52 -2.57 7.85 15.93
N ILE A 53 -1.94 6.72 15.62
CA ILE A 53 -2.47 5.68 14.73
C ILE A 53 -3.26 4.66 15.55
N ASP A 54 -4.55 4.51 15.22
CA ASP A 54 -5.33 3.37 15.69
C ASP A 54 -5.00 2.13 14.85
N PHE A 55 -4.16 1.25 15.40
CA PHE A 55 -3.73 0.03 14.75
C PHE A 55 -4.85 -0.99 14.51
N THR A 56 -6.00 -0.87 15.18
CA THR A 56 -7.15 -1.76 14.93
C THR A 56 -7.82 -1.46 13.57
N LEU A 57 -7.62 -0.26 13.04
CA LEU A 57 -8.12 0.17 11.74
C LEU A 57 -7.24 -0.33 10.59
N CYS A 58 -5.99 -0.72 10.84
CA CYS A 58 -5.03 -1.08 9.82
C CYS A 58 -4.68 -2.58 9.91
N THR A 59 -4.54 -3.23 8.76
CA THR A 59 -3.98 -4.59 8.68
C THR A 59 -2.49 -4.57 8.33
N HIS A 60 -2.05 -3.52 7.64
CA HIS A 60 -0.68 -3.32 7.19
C HIS A 60 -0.34 -1.84 7.36
N LEU A 61 0.81 -1.55 7.96
CA LEU A 61 1.38 -0.22 8.06
C LEU A 61 2.55 -0.10 7.10
N ILE A 62 2.51 0.89 6.21
CA ILE A 62 3.51 1.11 5.16
C ILE A 62 4.16 2.47 5.39
N TYR A 63 5.48 2.52 5.45
CA TYR A 63 6.22 3.78 5.48
C TYR A 63 6.33 4.35 4.06
N TYR A 64 5.99 5.64 3.92
CA TYR A 64 5.78 6.26 2.60
C TYR A 64 7.06 6.40 1.75
N ARG A 65 8.23 6.59 2.36
CA ARG A 65 9.49 6.85 1.66
C ARG A 65 10.65 6.12 2.33
N ALA A 66 11.56 5.66 1.48
CA ALA A 66 12.92 5.26 1.80
C ALA A 66 13.84 5.81 0.70
N THR A 67 15.13 5.93 0.98
CA THR A 67 16.12 6.49 0.06
C THR A 67 17.08 5.40 -0.40
N LEU A 68 17.60 5.51 -1.62
CA LEU A 68 18.64 4.60 -2.12
C LEU A 68 20.00 5.26 -1.95
N ASN A 69 20.93 4.58 -1.28
CA ASN A 69 22.30 5.04 -1.19
C ASN A 69 22.93 5.02 -2.59
N ALA A 70 23.39 6.19 -3.04
CA ALA A 70 23.90 6.38 -4.40
C ALA A 70 25.14 5.53 -4.70
N THR A 71 25.93 5.18 -3.68
CA THR A 71 27.22 4.48 -3.82
C THR A 71 27.03 2.96 -3.83
N ASN A 72 26.41 2.41 -2.80
CA ASN A 72 26.30 0.95 -2.63
C ASN A 72 24.95 0.37 -3.07
N LYS A 73 24.00 1.20 -3.53
CA LYS A 73 22.64 0.81 -3.96
C LYS A 73 21.83 0.11 -2.87
N GLU A 74 22.16 0.34 -1.61
CA GLU A 74 21.36 -0.16 -0.49
C GLU A 74 20.20 0.78 -0.19
N ILE A 75 19.08 0.21 0.24
CA ILE A 75 17.95 0.98 0.75
C ILE A 75 18.35 1.48 2.14
N VAL A 76 18.28 2.79 2.32
CA VAL A 76 18.59 3.48 3.57
C VAL A 76 17.40 4.36 3.97
N PRO A 77 17.32 4.72 5.26
CA PRO A 77 16.36 5.71 5.70
C PRO A 77 16.41 7.02 4.95
N ASP A 78 15.23 7.58 4.67
CA ASP A 78 15.12 8.91 4.07
C ASP A 78 15.64 10.01 5.02
N ASN A 79 15.53 9.77 6.32
CA ASN A 79 16.15 10.59 7.35
C ASN A 79 16.75 9.70 8.45
N SER A 80 18.00 9.97 8.83
CA SER A 80 18.70 9.23 9.89
C SER A 80 17.99 9.31 11.25
N SER A 81 17.15 10.34 11.45
CA SER A 81 16.41 10.59 12.69
C SER A 81 14.98 10.04 12.74
N ALA A 82 14.37 9.59 11.62
CA ALA A 82 12.96 9.13 11.66
C ALA A 82 12.73 7.65 11.36
N GLU A 83 13.76 6.86 11.07
CA GLU A 83 13.62 5.40 10.94
C GLU A 83 14.41 4.59 11.98
N ILE A 84 15.25 5.22 12.79
CA ILE A 84 15.82 4.58 14.00
C ILE A 84 14.96 4.99 15.20
N TYR A 85 13.67 4.64 15.17
CA TYR A 85 12.91 4.49 16.41
C TYR A 85 12.94 3.00 16.75
N THR A 86 13.99 2.62 17.47
CA THR A 86 14.06 1.43 18.30
C THR A 86 13.02 1.57 19.42
N ASP A 87 11.74 1.42 19.10
CA ASP A 87 10.67 1.23 20.09
C ASP A 87 10.06 -0.18 19.93
N GLY A 88 10.95 -1.15 19.71
CA GLY A 88 10.75 -2.52 20.16
C GLY A 88 9.54 -3.25 19.59
N LEU A 89 9.35 -3.28 18.27
CA LEU A 89 8.50 -4.28 17.64
C LEU A 89 9.13 -4.99 16.43
N TYR A 90 10.44 -5.22 16.47
CA TYR A 90 11.12 -6.51 16.22
C TYR A 90 12.57 -6.42 16.70
#